data_AF-A0A7Z9GWV1-F1
#
_entry.id   AF-A0A7Z9GWV1-F1
#
_cell.length_a   1.000
_cell.length_b   1.000
_cell.length_c   1.000
_cell.angle_alpha   90.00
_cell.angle_beta   90.00
_cell.angle_gamma   90.00
#
_symmetry.space_group_name_H-M   'P 1'
#
loop_
_entity.id
_entity.type
_entity.pdbx_description
1 polymer ?
#
loop_
_entity_poly.entity_id
_entity_poly.type
_entity_poly.pdbx_seq_one_letter_code
_entity_poly.pdbx_strand_id
1 'polypeptide(L)'
;MITIGADYTLPIANGILIMTESMFINHSEINNQSITAFMASVPLGMVHQLMFISQLDWKEDRSYNYLRWSSTYDHYSLNFILSISPKRADYNLPEEDLPRSLAGFGTGLQFMFIYNH
;
A
#
# COMPACT_ATOMS: atom_id res chain seq x y z
N MET A 1 11.84 7.60 -17.44
CA MET A 1 10.83 7.27 -16.43
C MET A 1 9.67 8.23 -16.61
N ILE A 2 8.46 7.70 -16.75
CA ILE A 2 7.24 8.49 -16.95
C ILE A 2 6.23 8.02 -15.90
N THR A 3 5.57 8.95 -15.23
CA THR A 3 4.50 8.66 -14.27
C THR A 3 3.26 9.43 -14.68
N ILE A 4 2.12 8.75 -14.66
CA ILE A 4 0.81 9.31 -14.97
C ILE A 4 -0.12 8.89 -13.85
N GLY A 5 -0.88 9.82 -13.31
CA GLY A 5 -1.83 9.53 -12.25
C GLY A 5 -3.02 10.46 -12.27
N ALA A 6 -4.08 10.05 -11.58
CA ALA A 6 -5.26 10.83 -11.36
C ALA A 6 -5.82 10.52 -9.97
N ASP A 7 -6.30 11.56 -9.30
CA ASP A 7 -7.09 11.44 -8.08
C ASP A 7 -8.47 12.08 -8.28
N TYR A 8 -9.47 11.49 -7.63
CA TYR A 8 -10.83 12.00 -7.63
C TYR A 8 -11.50 11.71 -6.30
N THR A 9 -12.16 12.72 -5.75
CA THR A 9 -12.97 12.56 -4.52
C THR A 9 -14.43 12.42 -4.90
N LEU A 10 -14.97 11.22 -4.75
CA LEU A 10 -16.39 10.95 -4.97
C LEU A 10 -17.20 11.62 -3.84
N PRO A 11 -18.24 12.40 -4.15
CA PRO A 11 -19.10 13.07 -3.16
C PRO A 11 -20.12 12.10 -2.55
N ILE A 12 -19.68 10.89 -2.18
CA ILE A 12 -20.49 9.85 -1.56
C ILE A 12 -20.02 9.68 -0.12
N ALA A 13 -20.95 9.53 0.82
CA ALA A 13 -20.69 9.53 2.26
C ALA A 13 -19.95 10.81 2.70
N ASN A 14 -18.84 10.70 3.44
CA ASN A 14 -18.01 11.84 3.85
C ASN A 14 -16.92 12.19 2.82
N GLY A 15 -17.02 11.68 1.59
CA GLY A 15 -16.03 11.85 0.53
C GLY A 15 -15.10 10.65 0.43
N ILE A 16 -15.23 9.85 -0.64
CA ILE A 16 -14.32 8.74 -0.93
C ILE A 16 -13.24 9.26 -1.87
N LEU A 17 -12.00 9.37 -1.38
CA LEU A 17 -10.85 9.66 -2.21
C LEU A 17 -10.41 8.39 -2.93
N ILE A 18 -10.32 8.43 -4.25
CA ILE A 18 -9.72 7.39 -5.07
C ILE A 18 -8.56 8.00 -5.83
N MET A 19 -7.44 7.30 -5.87
CA MET A 19 -6.26 7.71 -6.62
C MET A 19 -5.70 6.51 -7.35
N THR A 20 -5.24 6.73 -8.57
CA THR A 20 -4.45 5.76 -9.31
C THR A 20 -3.23 6.44 -9.90
N GLU A 21 -2.08 5.79 -9.76
CA GLU A 21 -0.82 6.22 -10.36
C GLU A 21 -0.23 5.04 -11.12
N SER A 22 0.36 5.29 -12.28
CA SER A 22 1.09 4.32 -13.07
C SER A 22 2.43 4.89 -13.48
N MET A 23 3.49 4.17 -13.16
CA MET A 23 4.88 4.52 -13.37
C MET A 23 5.51 3.54 -14.35
N PHE A 24 6.09 4.08 -15.41
CA PHE A 24 6.82 3.33 -16.43
C PHE A 24 8.30 3.66 -16.34
N ILE A 25 9.09 2.63 -16.03
CA ILE A 25 10.53 2.69 -15.96
C ILE A 25 11.07 1.95 -17.19
N ASN A 26 11.68 2.71 -18.09
CA ASN A 26 12.43 2.18 -19.21
C ASN A 26 13.91 2.37 -18.89
N HIS A 27 14.65 1.27 -18.80
CA HIS A 27 16.09 1.26 -18.55
C HIS A 27 16.74 0.37 -19.61
N SER A 28 17.89 0.78 -20.14
CA SER A 28 18.55 0.07 -21.24
C SER A 28 19.14 -1.28 -20.83
N GLU A 29 19.44 -1.47 -19.54
CA GLU A 29 20.02 -2.72 -19.01
C GLU A 29 19.02 -3.57 -18.19
N ILE A 30 17.92 -2.97 -17.72
CA ILE A 30 16.90 -3.63 -16.90
C ILE A 30 15.61 -3.55 -17.71
N ASN A 31 15.02 -4.70 -18.03
CA ASN A 31 13.75 -4.81 -18.75
C ASN A 31 12.72 -3.76 -18.30
N ASN A 32 11.92 -3.26 -19.23
CA ASN A 32 10.86 -2.29 -18.94
C ASN A 32 9.98 -2.77 -17.77
N GLN A 33 9.85 -1.94 -16.74
CA GLN A 33 9.02 -2.19 -15.58
C GLN A 33 7.86 -1.20 -15.56
N SER A 34 6.65 -1.70 -15.33
CA SER A 34 5.50 -0.85 -15.08
C SER A 34 4.88 -1.20 -13.74
N ILE A 35 4.71 -0.18 -12.92
CA ILE A 35 4.13 -0.29 -11.58
C ILE A 35 2.87 0.56 -11.56
N THR A 36 1.75 -0.02 -11.15
CA THR A 36 0.49 0.69 -10.95
C THR A 36 0.13 0.66 -9.47
N ALA A 37 -0.12 1.82 -8.89
CA ALA A 37 -0.67 1.96 -7.56
C ALA A 37 -2.13 2.43 -7.65
N PHE A 38 -2.96 1.87 -6.79
CA PHE A 38 -4.34 2.25 -6.57
C PHE A 38 -4.52 2.54 -5.08
N MET A 39 -5.20 3.61 -4.74
CA MET A 39 -5.53 3.97 -3.38
C MET A 39 -7.00 4.37 -3.30
N ALA A 40 -7.67 3.92 -2.24
CA ALA A 40 -8.99 4.36 -1.87
C ALA A 40 -9.00 4.72 -0.39
N SER A 41 -9.53 5.87 -0.02
CA SER A 41 -9.58 6.33 1.37
C SER A 41 -10.95 6.93 1.67
N VAL A 42 -11.50 6.55 2.82
CA VAL A 42 -12.80 7.00 3.31
C VAL A 42 -12.66 7.50 4.74
N PRO A 43 -12.94 8.79 5.01
CA PRO A 43 -13.11 9.28 6.36
C PRO A 43 -14.49 8.85 6.90
N LEU A 44 -14.50 8.31 8.11
CA LEU A 44 -15.70 7.91 8.83
C LEU A 44 -15.87 8.87 10.02
N GLY A 45 -16.44 10.04 9.75
CA GLY A 45 -16.52 11.14 10.70
C GLY A 45 -15.17 11.86 10.85
N MET A 46 -14.91 12.38 12.05
CA MET A 46 -13.67 13.12 12.36
C MET A 46 -12.55 12.23 12.93
N VAL A 47 -12.90 11.06 13.46
CA VAL A 47 -12.00 10.23 14.26
C VAL A 47 -11.43 9.07 13.45
N HIS A 48 -12.26 8.44 12.62
CA HIS A 48 -11.89 7.19 11.94
C HIS A 48 -11.59 7.43 10.47
N GLN A 49 -10.60 6.71 9.94
CA GLN A 49 -10.29 6.69 8.52
C GLN A 49 -9.96 5.26 8.10
N LEU A 50 -10.54 4.84 6.98
CA LEU A 50 -10.20 3.59 6.32
C LEU A 50 -9.45 3.91 5.03
N MET A 51 -8.29 3.30 4.83
CA MET A 51 -7.46 3.48 3.64
C MET A 51 -7.05 2.11 3.09
N PHE A 52 -7.25 1.92 1.81
CA PHE A 52 -6.78 0.77 1.06
C PHE A 52 -5.78 1.22 0.01
N ILE A 53 -4.67 0.52 -0.11
CA ILE A 53 -3.65 0.75 -1.14
C ILE A 53 -3.35 -0.61 -1.78
N SER A 54 -3.35 -0.66 -3.10
CA SER A 54 -2.90 -1.81 -3.87
C SER A 54 -1.82 -1.36 -4.84
N GLN A 55 -0.68 -2.04 -4.83
CA GLN A 55 0.42 -1.82 -5.76
C GLN A 55 0.61 -3.08 -6.59
N LEU A 56 0.60 -2.92 -7.92
CA LEU A 56 0.74 -3.97 -8.91
C LEU A 56 2.05 -3.75 -9.66
N ASP A 57 2.95 -4.72 -9.58
CA ASP A 57 4.11 -4.81 -10.46
C ASP A 57 3.75 -5.76 -11.60
N TRP A 58 3.47 -5.18 -12.77
CA TRP A 58 3.06 -5.93 -13.95
C TRP A 58 4.17 -6.80 -14.55
N LYS A 59 5.44 -6.49 -14.25
CA LYS A 59 6.57 -7.24 -14.81
C LYS A 59 6.81 -8.54 -14.06
N GLU A 60 6.72 -8.48 -12.74
CA GLU A 60 6.98 -9.59 -11.84
C GLU A 60 5.69 -10.34 -11.42
N ASP A 61 4.52 -9.89 -11.91
CA ASP A 61 3.19 -10.37 -11.52
C ASP A 61 2.97 -10.39 -10.00
N ARG A 62 3.42 -9.30 -9.35
CA ARG A 62 3.36 -9.16 -7.88
C ARG A 62 2.34 -8.11 -7.51
N SER A 63 1.51 -8.44 -6.51
CA SER A 63 0.57 -7.49 -5.91
C SER A 63 0.87 -7.30 -4.42
N TYR A 64 0.82 -6.06 -3.97
CA TYR A 64 1.00 -5.67 -2.59
C TYR A 64 -0.23 -4.89 -2.15
N ASN A 65 -0.97 -5.43 -1.21
CA ASN A 65 -2.22 -4.84 -0.75
C ASN A 65 -2.08 -4.44 0.71
N TYR A 66 -2.55 -3.25 1.05
CA TYR A 66 -2.49 -2.67 2.38
C TYR A 66 -3.86 -2.12 2.73
N LEU A 67 -4.42 -2.57 3.84
CA LEU A 67 -5.62 -2.02 4.43
C LEU A 67 -5.23 -1.42 5.78
N ARG A 68 -5.44 -0.11 5.94
CA ARG A 68 -5.26 0.61 7.19
C ARG A 68 -6.59 1.10 7.70
N TRP A 69 -6.85 0.82 8.97
CA TRP A 69 -7.86 1.53 9.75
C TRP A 69 -7.15 2.36 10.82
N SER A 70 -7.40 3.67 10.82
CA SER A 70 -6.85 4.58 11.81
C SER A 70 -7.95 5.26 12.61
N SER A 71 -7.68 5.47 13.89
CA SER A 71 -8.53 6.20 14.83
C SER A 71 -7.69 7.26 15.54
N THR A 72 -7.98 8.53 15.32
CA THR A 72 -7.21 9.65 15.88
C THR A 72 -8.03 10.40 16.91
N TYR A 73 -7.53 10.43 18.14
CA TYR A 73 -8.08 11.19 19.27
C TYR A 73 -7.09 12.27 19.70
N ASP A 74 -7.50 13.16 20.59
CA ASP A 74 -6.71 14.34 20.99
C ASP A 74 -5.31 13.98 21.52
N HIS A 75 -5.21 12.92 22.33
CA HIS A 75 -3.96 12.53 23.00
C HIS A 75 -3.38 11.21 22.51
N TYR A 76 -4.08 10.49 21.64
CA TYR A 76 -3.60 9.21 21.14
C TYR A 76 -4.20 8.85 19.79
N SER A 77 -3.50 8.00 19.04
CA SER A 77 -4.02 7.40 17.82
C SER A 77 -3.76 5.91 17.76
N LEU A 78 -4.69 5.20 17.14
CA LEU A 78 -4.65 3.76 16.90
C LEU A 78 -4.54 3.53 15.40
N ASN A 79 -3.63 2.66 14.99
CA ASN A 79 -3.51 2.23 13.61
C ASN A 79 -3.50 0.70 13.55
N PHE A 80 -4.45 0.15 12.81
CA PHE A 80 -4.52 -1.26 12.47
C PHE A 80 -4.18 -1.38 10.98
N ILE A 81 -3.12 -2.11 10.66
CA ILE A 81 -2.68 -2.33 9.29
C ILE A 81 -2.68 -3.82 9.01
N LEU A 82 -3.40 -4.21 7.97
CA LEU A 82 -3.33 -5.52 7.36
C LEU A 82 -2.58 -5.37 6.02
N SER A 83 -1.50 -6.10 5.86
CA SER A 83 -0.75 -6.16 4.60
C SER A 83 -0.84 -7.56 4.00
N ILE A 84 -0.92 -7.64 2.68
CA ILE A 84 -0.83 -8.88 1.92
C ILE A 84 0.18 -8.61 0.82
N SER A 85 1.38 -9.13 1.01
CA SER A 85 2.49 -9.08 0.07
C SER A 85 2.75 -10.46 -0.53
N PRO A 86 3.48 -10.57 -1.65
CA PRO A 86 3.95 -11.85 -2.17
C PRO A 86 4.76 -12.61 -1.12
N LYS A 87 4.69 -13.94 -1.16
CA LYS A 87 5.49 -14.79 -0.28
C LYS A 87 6.93 -14.86 -0.81
N ARG A 88 7.87 -15.21 0.05
CA ARG A 88 9.28 -15.40 -0.34
C ARG A 88 9.45 -16.38 -1.50
N ALA A 89 8.63 -17.44 -1.54
CA ALA A 89 8.63 -18.43 -2.61
C ALA A 89 8.17 -17.88 -3.98
N ASP A 90 7.50 -16.74 -4.00
CA ASP A 90 7.01 -16.10 -5.24
C ASP A 90 8.08 -15.17 -5.85
N TYR A 91 9.23 -15.02 -5.18
CA TYR A 91 10.40 -14.33 -5.73
C TYR A 91 11.28 -15.35 -6.44
N ASN A 92 11.52 -15.17 -7.74
CA ASN A 92 12.48 -15.94 -8.53
C ASN A 92 13.94 -15.54 -8.20
N LEU A 93 14.26 -15.40 -6.91
CA LEU A 93 15.56 -15.03 -6.39
C LEU A 93 16.08 -16.14 -5.47
N PRO A 94 17.39 -16.37 -5.43
CA PRO A 94 18.02 -17.22 -4.41
C PRO A 94 17.63 -16.78 -3.00
N GLU A 95 17.39 -17.74 -2.08
CA GLU A 95 17.01 -17.41 -0.70
C GLU A 95 18.05 -16.56 0.05
N GLU A 96 19.32 -16.64 -0.39
CA GLU A 96 20.44 -15.87 0.11
C GLU A 96 20.35 -14.37 -0.20
N ASP A 97 19.66 -14.00 -1.29
CA ASP A 97 19.42 -12.61 -1.70
C ASP A 97 18.19 -12.00 -1.02
N LEU A 98 17.36 -12.84 -0.39
CA LEU A 98 16.18 -12.40 0.33
C LEU A 98 16.53 -12.09 1.81
N PRO A 99 15.95 -11.02 2.39
CA PRO A 99 16.06 -10.76 3.82
C PRO A 99 15.67 -11.99 4.64
N ARG A 100 16.44 -12.28 5.70
CA ARG A 100 16.13 -13.40 6.61
C ARG A 100 14.84 -13.20 7.40
N SER A 101 14.41 -11.94 7.56
CA SER A 101 13.15 -11.61 8.22
C SER A 101 11.95 -11.95 7.33
N LEU A 102 10.89 -12.44 7.94
CA LEU A 102 9.60 -12.63 7.27
C LEU A 102 8.78 -11.32 7.20
N ALA A 103 9.23 -10.26 7.86
CA ALA A 103 8.55 -8.97 7.84
C ALA A 103 8.48 -8.44 6.40
N GLY A 104 7.27 -8.10 5.95
CA GLY A 104 7.01 -7.61 4.59
C GLY A 104 6.69 -8.70 3.55
N PHE A 105 6.80 -9.98 3.90
CA PHE A 105 6.40 -11.10 3.04
C PHE A 105 5.09 -11.74 3.50
N GLY A 106 4.24 -12.12 2.55
CA GLY A 106 2.95 -12.74 2.87
C GLY A 106 1.99 -11.80 3.59
N THR A 107 1.11 -12.39 4.41
CA THR A 107 0.12 -11.63 5.17
C THR A 107 0.70 -11.13 6.49
N GLY A 108 0.69 -9.82 6.72
CA GLY A 108 1.12 -9.17 7.94
C GLY A 108 -0.03 -8.46 8.65
N LEU A 109 -0.03 -8.49 9.98
CA LEU A 109 -0.93 -7.70 10.81
C LEU A 109 -0.10 -6.86 11.76
N GLN A 110 -0.33 -5.55 11.75
CA GLN A 110 0.36 -4.60 12.61
C GLN A 110 -0.66 -3.77 13.38
N PHE A 111 -0.42 -3.64 14.67
CA PHE A 111 -1.14 -2.73 15.55
C PHE A 111 -0.16 -1.71 16.11
N MET A 112 -0.53 -0.43 16.03
CA MET A 112 0.28 0.66 16.54
C MET A 112 -0.59 1.58 17.39
N PHE A 113 -0.19 1.72 18.65
CA PHE A 113 -0.71 2.70 19.59
C PHE A 113 0.30 3.85 19.67
N ILE A 114 -0.15 5.07 19.36
CA ILE A 114 0.67 6.28 19.42
C ILE A 114 0.06 7.16 20.51
N TYR A 115 0.86 7.54 21.49
CA TYR A 115 0.46 8.50 22.54
C TYR A 115 1.18 9.82 22.30
N ASN A 116 0.40 10.89 22.21
CA ASN A 116 0.90 12.25 22.04
C ASN A 116 0.81 12.95 23.40
N HIS A 117 1.96 13.31 23.96
CA HIS A 117 2.10 14.04 25.23
C HIS A 117 2.43 15.50 24.98
#